data_AF-A0A651I4S6-F1
#
_entry.id   AF-A0A651I4S6-F1
#
_cell.length_a   1.000
_cell.length_b   1.000
_cell.length_c   1.000
_cell.angle_alpha   90.00
_cell.angle_beta   90.00
_cell.angle_gamma   90.00
#
_symmetry.space_group_name_H-M   'P 1'
#
loop_
_entity.id
_entity.type
_entity.pdbx_description
1 polymer ?
#
loop_
_entity_poly.entity_id
_entity_poly.type
_entity_poly.pdbx_seq_one_letter_code
_entity_poly.pdbx_strand_id
1 'polypeptide(L)'
;MDLNPAGATGSGANDIHGSHQVGWAEIDGFRRASLWSGCAESREDLPSFFWSDTVATGIWSDESFIYISGYGFSNDTEGYQALLWTGVVPAPSGAALFTLVGLLAARRRR
;
A
#
# COMPACT_ATOMS: atom_id res chain seq x y z
N MET A 1 3.33 11.04 15.84
CA MET A 1 2.47 10.04 15.16
C MET A 1 3.25 8.76 15.08
N ASP A 2 2.69 7.67 15.61
CA ASP A 2 3.32 6.35 15.59
C ASP A 2 2.56 5.48 14.59
N LEU A 3 3.29 4.92 13.63
CA LEU A 3 2.77 4.07 12.55
C LEU A 3 3.35 2.66 12.59
N ASN A 4 3.98 2.27 13.70
CA ASN A 4 4.54 0.94 13.89
C ASN A 4 3.51 0.00 14.52
N PRO A 5 2.88 -0.91 13.75
CA PRO A 5 1.83 -1.79 14.26
C PRO A 5 2.38 -2.81 15.26
N ALA A 6 1.54 -3.28 16.16
CA ALA A 6 1.91 -4.36 17.07
C ALA A 6 2.40 -5.59 16.29
N GLY A 7 3.55 -6.13 16.68
CA GLY A 7 4.18 -7.27 16.00
C GLY A 7 5.05 -6.91 14.79
N ALA A 8 5.10 -5.63 14.38
CA ALA A 8 6.03 -5.19 13.35
C ALA A 8 7.44 -4.95 13.93
N THR A 9 8.46 -5.39 13.20
CA THR A 9 9.88 -5.15 13.52
C THR A 9 10.37 -3.78 13.04
N GLY A 10 9.61 -3.16 12.14
CA GLY A 10 9.82 -1.79 11.68
C GLY A 10 8.69 -1.31 10.78
N SER A 11 8.62 0.00 10.57
CA SER A 11 7.66 0.63 9.66
C SER A 11 8.24 1.90 9.06
N GLY A 12 7.82 2.24 7.85
CA GLY A 12 8.15 3.50 7.19
C GLY A 12 6.95 4.11 6.50
N ALA A 13 6.75 5.42 6.69
CA ALA A 13 5.79 6.22 5.95
C ALA A 13 6.49 6.89 4.77
N ASN A 14 5.94 6.72 3.57
CA ASN A 14 6.53 7.20 2.33
C ASN A 14 5.77 8.40 1.76
N ASP A 15 4.45 8.46 1.94
CA ASP A 15 3.63 9.57 1.44
C ASP A 15 2.34 9.74 2.27
N ILE A 16 1.70 10.90 2.13
CA ILE A 16 0.47 11.27 2.82
C ILE A 16 -0.47 12.08 1.91
N HIS A 17 -1.75 11.71 1.90
CA HIS A 17 -2.81 12.49 1.27
C HIS A 17 -3.99 12.64 2.23
N GLY A 18 -4.29 13.90 2.60
CA GLY A 18 -5.26 14.19 3.66
C GLY A 18 -4.84 13.54 4.99
N SER A 19 -5.74 12.73 5.57
CA SER A 19 -5.49 11.98 6.80
C SER A 19 -4.88 10.60 6.60
N HIS A 20 -4.66 10.17 5.35
CA HIS A 20 -4.20 8.83 5.01
C HIS A 20 -2.71 8.80 4.69
N GLN A 21 -1.96 7.92 5.37
CA GLN A 21 -0.53 7.71 5.15
C GLN A 21 -0.31 6.38 4.46
N VAL A 22 0.67 6.29 3.56
CA VAL A 22 1.06 5.03 2.93
C VAL A 22 2.54 4.74 3.10
N GLY A 23 2.88 3.46 3.03
CA GLY A 23 4.26 3.02 3.20
C GLY A 23 4.35 1.52 3.33
N TRP A 24 5.13 1.08 4.32
CA TRP A 24 5.32 -0.33 4.61
C TRP A 24 5.47 -0.58 6.10
N ALA A 25 5.10 -1.78 6.53
CA ALA A 25 5.47 -2.31 7.82
C ALA A 25 6.02 -3.73 7.66
N GLU A 26 7.09 -4.02 8.39
CA GLU A 26 7.78 -5.30 8.36
C GLU A 26 7.12 -6.24 9.35
N ILE A 27 6.45 -7.27 8.83
CA ILE A 27 5.76 -8.30 9.62
C ILE A 27 6.19 -9.66 9.10
N ASP A 28 6.53 -10.56 10.02
CA ASP A 28 7.03 -11.91 9.73
C ASP A 28 8.28 -11.90 8.84
N GLY A 29 9.10 -10.84 8.92
CA GLY A 29 10.34 -10.68 8.15
C GLY A 29 10.16 -10.16 6.73
N PHE A 30 8.94 -9.78 6.33
CA PHE A 30 8.64 -9.24 5.00
C PHE A 30 8.04 -7.85 5.11
N ARG A 31 8.40 -6.97 4.16
CA ARG A 31 7.69 -5.69 4.02
C ARG A 31 6.32 -5.93 3.44
N ARG A 32 5.32 -5.32 4.06
CA ARG A 32 3.94 -5.31 3.55
C ARG A 32 3.48 -3.88 3.35
N ALA A 33 3.05 -3.59 2.13
CA ALA A 33 2.50 -2.30 1.75
C ALA A 33 1.30 -1.99 2.66
N SER A 34 1.32 -0.81 3.27
CA SER A 34 0.42 -0.46 4.36
C SER A 34 -0.20 0.91 4.14
N LEU A 35 -1.46 1.04 4.57
CA LEU A 35 -2.22 2.29 4.66
C LEU A 35 -2.55 2.54 6.13
N TRP A 36 -2.45 3.79 6.59
CA TRP A 36 -2.85 4.20 7.93
C TRP A 36 -3.75 5.43 7.90
N SER A 37 -4.47 5.67 8.99
CA SER A 37 -5.22 6.90 9.27
C SER A 37 -4.89 7.46 10.66
N GLY A 38 -3.67 7.98 10.82
CA GLY A 38 -3.29 8.73 12.04
C GLY A 38 -2.62 7.91 13.14
N CYS A 39 -2.77 6.58 13.16
CA CYS A 39 -2.17 5.73 14.18
C CYS A 39 -1.82 4.33 13.66
N ALA A 40 -0.94 3.64 14.37
CA ALA A 40 -0.51 2.28 14.05
C ALA A 40 -1.66 1.25 14.05
N GLU A 41 -2.66 1.42 14.93
CA GLU A 41 -3.83 0.52 15.05
C GLU A 41 -4.78 0.62 13.84
N SER A 42 -4.80 1.77 13.17
CA SER A 42 -5.59 1.99 11.95
C SER A 42 -5.00 1.36 10.69
N ARG A 43 -3.94 0.55 10.84
CA ARG A 43 -3.26 -0.04 9.69
C ARG A 43 -4.19 -0.97 8.93
N GLU A 44 -4.29 -0.72 7.63
CA GLU A 44 -4.83 -1.66 6.65
C GLU A 44 -3.68 -2.22 5.81
N ASP A 45 -3.66 -3.54 5.66
CA ASP A 45 -2.69 -4.25 4.81
C ASP A 45 -3.16 -4.21 3.35
N LEU A 46 -2.31 -3.71 2.44
CA LEU A 46 -2.67 -3.65 1.03
C LEU A 46 -2.49 -5.03 0.38
N PRO A 47 -3.46 -5.51 -0.43
CA PRO A 47 -3.43 -6.86 -0.97
C PRO A 47 -2.14 -7.18 -1.74
N SER A 48 -1.49 -8.30 -1.40
CA SER A 48 -0.18 -8.69 -1.96
C SER A 48 -0.17 -10.02 -2.73
N PHE A 49 -1.28 -10.78 -2.80
CA PHE A 49 -1.43 -12.06 -3.54
C PHE A 49 -0.15 -12.82 -3.95
N PHE A 50 0.41 -12.54 -5.14
CA PHE A 50 1.58 -13.24 -5.71
C PHE A 50 2.92 -12.50 -5.48
N TRP A 51 2.87 -11.37 -4.80
CA TRP A 51 3.99 -10.50 -4.52
C TRP A 51 4.44 -10.62 -3.06
N SER A 52 5.74 -10.84 -2.88
CA SER A 52 6.43 -10.65 -1.60
C SER A 52 7.04 -9.24 -1.54
N ASP A 53 7.47 -8.79 -0.36
CA ASP A 53 8.11 -7.48 -0.15
C ASP A 53 7.42 -6.32 -0.88
N THR A 54 6.18 -6.06 -0.50
CA THR A 54 5.38 -4.97 -1.08
C THR A 54 5.64 -3.67 -0.34
N VAL A 55 5.71 -2.57 -1.10
CA VAL A 55 5.90 -1.22 -0.58
C VAL A 55 4.98 -0.26 -1.32
N ALA A 56 4.16 0.50 -0.59
CA ALA A 56 3.45 1.64 -1.14
C ALA A 56 4.35 2.88 -1.10
N THR A 57 4.42 3.62 -2.21
CA THR A 57 5.34 4.75 -2.37
C THR A 57 4.63 6.09 -2.56
N GLY A 58 3.36 6.08 -2.96
CA GLY A 58 2.60 7.31 -3.18
C GLY A 58 1.11 7.08 -3.08
N ILE A 59 0.38 8.11 -2.63
CA ILE A 59 -1.06 8.09 -2.47
C ILE A 59 -1.70 9.33 -3.09
N TRP A 60 -2.83 9.13 -3.74
CA TRP A 60 -3.69 10.19 -4.23
C TRP A 60 -5.14 9.76 -4.13
N SER A 61 -6.08 10.70 -4.10
CA SER A 61 -7.50 10.38 -4.16
C SER A 61 -8.27 11.42 -4.94
N ASP A 62 -9.36 10.99 -5.57
CA ASP A 62 -10.42 11.87 -6.05
C ASP A 62 -11.64 11.81 -5.11
N GLU A 63 -12.81 12.24 -5.59
CA GLU A 63 -14.05 12.24 -4.83
C GLU A 63 -14.58 10.84 -4.51
N SER A 64 -14.16 9.81 -5.25
CA SER A 64 -14.72 8.45 -5.20
C SER A 64 -13.70 7.38 -4.81
N PHE A 65 -12.44 7.56 -5.17
CA PHE A 65 -11.40 6.54 -5.07
C PHE A 65 -10.11 7.06 -4.48
N ILE A 66 -9.44 6.15 -3.76
CA ILE A 66 -8.05 6.25 -3.33
C ILE A 66 -7.22 5.40 -4.29
N TYR A 67 -6.13 5.99 -4.76
CA TYR A 67 -5.13 5.39 -5.63
C TYR A 67 -3.80 5.34 -4.89
N ILE A 68 -3.24 4.15 -4.76
CA ILE A 68 -1.95 3.95 -4.08
C ILE A 68 -1.00 3.30 -5.09
N SER A 69 0.12 3.96 -5.34
CA SER A 69 1.19 3.43 -6.18
C SER A 69 2.26 2.74 -5.34
N GLY A 70 2.96 1.78 -5.91
CA GLY A 70 4.11 1.16 -5.28
C GLY A 70 4.68 0.01 -6.08
N TYR A 71 5.30 -0.93 -5.40
CA TYR A 71 5.89 -2.10 -6.03
C TYR A 71 5.83 -3.34 -5.13
N GLY A 72 6.05 -4.50 -5.73
CA GLY A 72 6.18 -5.79 -5.03
C GLY A 72 7.07 -6.75 -5.80
N PHE A 73 7.70 -7.68 -5.10
CA PHE A 73 8.55 -8.71 -5.68
C PHE A 73 7.70 -9.89 -6.18
N SER A 74 7.67 -10.12 -7.49
CA SER A 74 6.97 -11.26 -8.09
C SER A 74 7.77 -12.54 -7.90
N ASN A 75 7.18 -13.53 -7.22
CA ASN A 75 7.80 -14.84 -7.03
C ASN A 75 7.86 -15.66 -8.34
N ASP A 76 7.06 -15.30 -9.35
CA ASP A 76 6.97 -16.03 -10.63
C ASP A 76 7.88 -15.45 -11.72
N THR A 77 8.23 -14.16 -11.63
CA THR A 77 9.00 -13.44 -12.66
C THR A 77 10.38 -13.01 -12.17
N GLU A 78 10.75 -13.37 -10.93
CA GLU A 78 11.97 -12.99 -10.22
C GLU A 78 12.31 -11.50 -10.37
N GLY A 79 11.43 -10.62 -9.87
CA GLY A 79 11.73 -9.19 -9.89
C GLY A 79 10.64 -8.30 -9.32
N TYR A 80 11.04 -7.07 -8.99
CA TYR A 80 10.11 -6.02 -8.56
C TYR A 80 9.26 -5.51 -9.72
N GLN A 81 7.95 -5.48 -9.51
CA GLN A 81 6.98 -4.96 -10.46
C GLN A 81 6.23 -3.79 -9.84
N ALA A 82 5.88 -2.81 -10.67
CA ALA A 82 5.04 -1.69 -10.26
C ALA A 82 3.61 -2.17 -10.00
N LEU A 83 3.03 -1.70 -8.90
CA LEU A 83 1.68 -2.03 -8.43
C LEU A 83 0.85 -0.75 -8.29
N LEU A 84 -0.44 -0.88 -8.57
CA LEU A 84 -1.45 0.15 -8.32
C LEU A 84 -2.60 -0.49 -7.55
N TRP A 85 -2.80 -0.06 -6.31
CA TRP A 85 -3.95 -0.43 -5.50
C TRP A 85 -5.02 0.65 -5.61
N THR A 86 -6.27 0.23 -5.74
CA THR A 86 -7.42 1.13 -5.81
C THR A 86 -8.44 0.74 -4.76
N GLY A 87 -8.98 1.71 -4.03
CA GLY A 87 -10.06 1.47 -3.08
C GLY A 87 -11.07 2.60 -3.13
N VAL A 88 -12.29 2.30 -2.69
CA VAL A 88 -13.29 3.36 -2.53
C VAL A 88 -12.90 4.24 -1.34
N VAL A 89 -13.08 5.55 -1.47
CA VAL A 89 -13.06 6.44 -0.30
C VAL A 89 -14.25 6.00 0.56
N PRO A 90 -14.04 5.51 1.79
CA PRO A 90 -15.16 5.13 2.60
C PRO A 90 -15.99 6.38 2.92
N ALA A 91 -17.32 6.25 2.83
CA ALA A 91 -18.20 7.19 3.51
C ALA A 91 -17.76 7.28 5.00
N PRO A 92 -18.02 8.38 5.74
CA PRO A 92 -17.43 8.68 7.05
C PRO A 92 -17.50 7.60 8.16
N SER A 93 -18.10 6.44 7.90
CA SER A 93 -18.30 5.33 8.84
C SER A 93 -17.87 3.93 8.33
N GLY A 94 -17.20 3.77 7.18
CA GLY A 94 -16.85 2.44 6.62
C GLY A 94 -15.35 2.19 6.51
N ALA A 95 -14.89 0.93 6.63
CA ALA A 95 -13.52 0.55 6.26
C ALA A 95 -13.36 0.55 4.72
N ALA A 96 -12.17 0.89 4.22
CA ALA A 96 -11.92 0.91 2.78
C ALA A 96 -11.67 -0.52 2.24
N LEU A 97 -12.37 -0.89 1.17
CA LEU A 97 -12.10 -2.15 0.44
C LEU A 97 -11.19 -1.84 -0.74
N PHE A 98 -9.93 -2.29 -0.65
CA PHE A 98 -8.95 -2.15 -1.73
C PHE A 98 -8.96 -3.38 -2.62
N THR A 99 -9.19 -3.17 -3.91
CA THR A 99 -9.01 -4.18 -4.96
C THR A 99 -7.77 -3.84 -5.77
N LEU A 100 -6.99 -4.85 -6.12
CA LEU A 100 -5.87 -4.67 -7.02
C LEU A 100 -6.40 -4.72 -8.46
N VAL A 101 -6.26 -3.63 -9.20
CA VAL A 101 -6.64 -3.57 -10.62
C VAL A 101 -5.41 -3.19 -11.46
N GLY A 102 -4.84 -4.19 -12.12
CA GLY A 102 -4.06 -4.03 -13.35
C GLY A 102 -2.53 -3.96 -13.23
N LEU A 103 -1.86 -4.94 -13.85
CA LEU A 103 -0.43 -4.92 -14.18
C LEU A 103 -0.22 -4.05 -15.43
N LEU A 104 -0.05 -2.74 -15.26
CA LEU A 104 0.43 -1.86 -16.34
C LEU A 104 1.94 -1.68 -16.20
N ALA A 105 2.69 -2.60 -16.79
CA ALA A 105 4.12 -2.42 -17.01
C ALA A 105 4.33 -1.27 -18.02
N ALA A 106 4.51 -0.05 -17.52
CA ALA A 106 4.93 1.09 -18.33
C ALA A 106 6.39 0.91 -18.77
N ARG A 107 6.60 0.09 -19.81
CA ARG A 107 7.90 -0.05 -20.46
C ARG A 107 8.16 1.21 -21.28
N ARG A 108 8.83 2.20 -20.67
CA ARG A 108 9.36 3.36 -21.39
C ARG A 108 10.54 2.90 -22.25
N ARG A 109 10.27 2.52 -23.51
CA ARG A 109 11.33 2.40 -24.52
C ARG A 109 11.87 3.81 -24.78
N ARG A 110 13.15 4.04 -24.49
CA ARG A 110 13.89 5.13 -25.11
C ARG A 110 14.18 4.75 -26.55
#